data_AF-A0A1X1ZG85-F1
#
_entry.id   AF-A0A1X1ZG85-F1
#
_cell.length_a   1.000
_cell.length_b   1.000
_cell.length_c   1.000
_cell.angle_alpha   90.00
_cell.angle_beta   90.00
_cell.angle_gamma   90.00
#
_symmetry.space_group_name_H-M   'P 1'
#
loop_
_entity.id
_entity.type
_entity.pdbx_description
1 polymer ?
#
loop_
_entity_poly.entity_id
_entity_poly.type
_entity_poly.pdbx_seq_one_letter_code
_entity_poly.pdbx_strand_id
1 'polypeptide(L)' 'METAGANRIRSQVVEQFGYFCVFCGNRKCRLKMDRINRSRPESVVNVLLVCEGCAEHERPGLFDRGEDESRRR' A
#
# COMPACT_ATOMS: atom_id res chain seq x y z
N MET A 1 12.11 -2.55 -11.37
CA MET A 1 11.60 -1.42 -12.18
C MET A 1 10.14 -1.25 -11.83
N GLU A 2 9.83 -0.35 -10.89
CA GLU A 2 8.44 -0.02 -10.54
C GLU A 2 7.80 0.72 -11.73
N THR A 3 6.62 0.27 -12.16
CA THR A 3 5.93 0.87 -13.32
C THR A 3 5.47 2.29 -12.98
N ALA A 4 5.65 3.23 -13.91
CA ALA A 4 5.34 4.65 -13.73
C ALA A 4 3.91 4.94 -13.23
N GLY A 5 2.96 4.02 -13.45
CA GLY A 5 1.58 4.11 -12.96
C GLY A 5 1.41 3.90 -11.45
N ALA A 6 2.17 2.99 -10.83
CA ALA A 6 2.11 2.73 -9.39
C ALA A 6 2.59 3.94 -8.57
N ASN A 7 3.60 4.65 -9.09
CA ASN A 7 4.07 5.90 -8.50
C ASN A 7 3.03 7.02 -8.56
N ARG A 8 2.20 7.08 -9.62
CA ARG A 8 1.17 8.11 -9.75
C ARG A 8 0.05 7.96 -8.72
N ILE A 9 -0.48 6.75 -8.53
CA ILE A 9 -1.54 6.49 -7.56
C ILE A 9 -1.04 6.76 -6.14
N ARG A 10 0.17 6.29 -5.82
CA ARG A 10 0.79 6.54 -4.51
C ARG A 10 0.91 8.04 -4.22
N SER A 11 1.41 8.83 -5.17
CA SER A 11 1.50 10.30 -5.00
C SER A 11 0.14 10.94 -4.76
N GLN A 12 -0.89 10.56 -5.53
CA GLN A 12 -2.24 11.10 -5.36
C GLN A 12 -2.86 10.76 -3.99
N VAL A 13 -2.64 9.53 -3.51
CA VAL A 13 -3.11 9.09 -2.19
C VAL A 13 -2.44 9.91 -1.09
N VAL A 14 -1.12 10.12 -1.19
CA VAL A 14 -0.37 10.92 -0.22
C VAL A 14 -0.78 12.39 -0.26
N GLU A 15 -1.07 12.94 -1.43
CA GLU A 15 -1.53 14.33 -1.58
C GLU A 15 -2.93 14.53 -0.98
N GLN A 16 -3.86 13.60 -1.24
CA GLN A 16 -5.26 13.75 -0.80
C GLN A 16 -5.48 13.35 0.67
N PHE A 17 -4.88 12.25 1.09
CA PHE A 17 -5.13 11.66 2.40
C PHE A 17 -3.96 11.79 3.35
N GLY A 18 -2.74 12.05 2.85
CA GLY A 18 -1.53 12.13 3.66
C GLY A 18 -0.73 10.83 3.72
N TYR A 19 0.48 10.92 4.25
CA TYR A 19 1.38 9.77 4.46
C TYR A 19 1.32 9.31 5.92
N PHE A 20 0.40 8.39 6.23
CA PHE A 20 0.30 7.74 7.55
C PHE A 20 -0.27 6.33 7.44
N CYS A 21 0.02 5.48 8.42
CA CYS A 21 -0.65 4.18 8.53
C CYS A 21 -2.13 4.38 8.89
N VAL A 22 -3.05 3.83 8.09
CA VAL A 22 -4.50 3.97 8.33
C VAL A 22 -4.95 3.41 9.69
N PHE A 23 -4.21 2.45 10.25
CA PHE A 23 -4.57 1.80 11.52
C PHE A 23 -4.00 2.48 12.76
N CYS A 24 -2.72 2.87 12.74
CA CYS A 24 -2.06 3.44 13.93
C CYS A 24 -1.72 4.93 13.81
N GLY A 25 -1.98 5.56 12.66
CA GLY A 25 -1.70 6.97 12.39
C GLY A 25 -0.21 7.33 12.29
N ASN A 26 0.70 6.37 12.43
CA ASN A 26 2.14 6.65 12.43
C ASN A 26 2.63 7.08 11.03
N ARG A 27 3.33 8.22 10.99
CA ARG A 27 3.89 8.85 9.78
C ARG A 27 5.36 8.51 9.55
N LYS A 28 6.06 8.02 10.57
CA LYS A 28 7.53 7.79 10.56
C LYS A 28 7.92 6.36 10.15
N CYS A 29 6.93 5.48 9.99
CA CYS A 29 7.16 4.09 9.60
C CYS A 29 7.27 3.93 8.09
N ARG A 30 7.87 2.83 7.66
CA ARG A 30 7.78 2.36 6.28
C ARG A 30 6.32 1.96 6.00
N LEU A 31 5.70 2.58 5.00
CA LEU A 31 4.32 2.31 4.60
C LEU A 31 4.27 1.63 3.24
N LYS A 32 3.59 0.48 3.17
CA LYS A 32 3.20 -0.17 1.92
C LYS A 32 1.77 0.20 1.55
N MET A 33 1.51 0.25 0.25
CA MET A 33 0.18 0.44 -0.29
C MET A 33 -0.47 -0.92 -0.50
N ASP A 34 -1.71 -1.09 -0.04
CA ASP A 34 -2.53 -2.27 -0.34
C ASP A 34 -3.92 -1.83 -0.80
N ARG A 35 -4.63 -2.71 -1.50
CA ARG A 35 -5.99 -2.47 -1.95
C ARG A 35 -6.98 -2.71 -0.81
N ILE A 36 -7.95 -1.81 -0.67
CA ILE A 36 -9.07 -1.98 0.28
C ILE A 36 -9.86 -3.24 -0.12
N ASN A 37 -10.27 -3.31 -1.39
CA ASN A 37 -10.86 -4.48 -2.03
C ASN A 37 -9.90 -5.04 -3.10
N ARG A 38 -9.33 -6.22 -2.83
CA ARG A 38 -8.35 -6.90 -3.71
C ARG A 38 -8.94 -7.42 -5.03
N SER A 39 -10.25 -7.57 -5.13
CA SER A 39 -10.94 -7.95 -6.37
C SER A 39 -11.15 -6.77 -7.32
N ARG A 40 -10.89 -5.53 -6.88
CA ARG A 40 -10.99 -4.32 -7.68
C ARG A 40 -9.61 -3.82 -8.11
N PRO A 41 -9.52 -3.05 -9.21
CA PRO A 41 -8.26 -2.44 -9.63
C PRO A 41 -7.74 -1.46 -8.59
N GLU A 42 -6.44 -1.20 -8.65
CA GLU A 42 -5.77 -0.16 -7.87
C GLU A 42 -6.29 1.22 -8.31
N SER A 43 -6.74 2.03 -7.36
CA SER A 43 -7.20 3.39 -7.60
C SER A 43 -7.08 4.21 -6.33
N VAL A 44 -7.08 5.54 -6.44
CA VAL A 44 -6.91 6.46 -5.31
C VAL A 44 -7.95 6.21 -4.19
N VAL A 45 -9.16 5.78 -4.54
CA VAL A 45 -10.25 5.48 -3.59
C VAL A 45 -10.30 4.01 -3.13
N ASN A 46 -9.46 3.13 -3.70
CA ASN A 46 -9.42 1.70 -3.37
C ASN A 46 -8.05 1.25 -2.84
N VAL A 47 -7.26 2.17 -2.32
CA VAL A 47 -5.96 1.84 -1.70
C VAL A 47 -5.82 2.50 -0.35
N LEU A 48 -4.96 1.91 0.47
CA LEU A 48 -4.63 2.39 1.80
C LEU A 48 -3.13 2.23 2.06
N LEU A 49 -2.61 2.97 3.03
CA LEU A 49 -1.22 2.88 3.49
C LEU A 49 -1.17 2.16 4.84
N VAL A 50 -0.32 1.14 4.95
CA VAL A 50 -0.18 0.29 6.15
C VAL A 50 1.28 0.20 6.55
N CYS A 51 1.57 0.33 7.84
CA CYS A 51 2.90 0.05 8.38
C CYS A 51 3.09 -1.45 8.64
N GLU A 52 4.34 -1.89 8.70
CA GLU A 52 4.71 -3.30 8.91
C GLU A 52 4.04 -3.92 10.13
N GLY A 53 4.12 -3.28 11.31
CA GLY A 53 3.53 -3.84 12.53
C GLY A 53 2.00 -3.98 12.49
N CYS A 54 1.28 -3.07 11.83
CA CYS A 54 -0.17 -3.23 11.65
C CYS A 54 -0.50 -4.25 10.56
N ALA A 55 0.37 -4.40 9.54
CA ALA A 55 0.15 -5.34 8.47
C ALA A 55 0.15 -6.79 8.94
N GLU A 56 0.98 -7.15 9.93
CA GLU A 56 1.01 -8.51 10.49
C GLU A 56 -0.37 -9.01 10.94
N HIS A 57 -1.22 -8.10 11.43
CA HIS A 57 -2.55 -8.41 11.95
C HIS A 57 -3.64 -8.16 10.90
N GLU A 58 -3.61 -6.99 10.26
CA GLU A 58 -4.68 -6.51 9.39
C GLU A 58 -4.54 -6.99 7.95
N ARG A 59 -3.30 -7.18 7.48
CA ARG A 59 -2.95 -7.56 6.11
C ARG A 59 -1.80 -8.58 6.09
N PRO A 60 -1.98 -9.79 6.64
CA PRO A 60 -0.91 -10.78 6.74
C PRO A 60 -0.23 -11.02 5.39
N GLY A 61 1.09 -11.06 5.39
CA GLY A 61 1.91 -11.26 4.20
C GLY A 61 2.15 -10.03 3.33
N LEU A 62 1.55 -8.87 3.63
CA LEU A 62 1.75 -7.64 2.83
C LEU A 62 3.24 -7.21 2.77
N PHE A 63 4.01 -7.51 3.81
CA PHE A 63 5.43 -7.20 3.88
C PHE A 63 6.35 -8.35 3.44
N ASP A 64 5.80 -9.53 3.16
CA ASP A 64 6.58 -10.69 2.74
C ASP A 64 7.30 -10.39 1.43
N ARG A 65 8.53 -10.89 1.32
CA ARG A 65 9.43 -10.66 0.19
C ARG A 65 8.94 -11.28 -1.15
N GLY A 66 7.75 -11.88 -1.19
CA GLY A 66 7.25 -12.66 -2.34
C GLY A 66 6.33 -11.93 -3.32
N GLU A 67 5.63 -10.85 -2.92
CA GLU A 67 4.63 -10.24 -3.81
C GLU A 67 5.20 -9.33 -4.93
N ASP A 68 6.51 -9.04 -4.91
CA ASP A 68 7.17 -8.28 -5.99
C ASP A 68 7.51 -9.16 -7.22
N GLU A 69 7.54 -10.49 -7.06
CA GLU A 69 7.88 -11.43 -8.14
C GLU A 69 6.66 -11.90 -8.96
N SER A 70 5.48 -12.02 -8.34
CA SER A 70 4.26 -12.49 -9.00
C SER A 70 3.68 -11.50 -10.02
N ARG A 71 4.17 -10.25 -10.06
CA ARG A 71 3.77 -9.23 -11.05
C ARG A 71 4.66 -9.22 -12.31
N ARG A 72 5.62 -10.16 -12.44
CA ARG A 72 6.53 -10.31 -13.60
C ARG A 72 6.22 -11.53 -14.49
N ARG A 73 5.13 -12.26 -14.27
CA ARG A 73 4.69 -13.37 -15.14
C ARG A 73 3.39 -13.06 -15.82
#